data_AF-A0A536HQD1-F1
#
_entry.id   AF-A0A536HQD1-F1
#
_cell.length_a   1.000
_cell.length_b   1.000
_cell.length_c   1.000
_cell.angle_alpha   90.00
_cell.angle_beta   90.00
_cell.angle_gamma   90.00
#
_symmetry.space_group_name_H-M   'P 1'
#
loop_
_entity.id
_entity.type
_entity.pdbx_description
1 polymer ?
#
loop_
_entity_poly.entity_id
_entity_poly.type
_entity_poly.pdbx_seq_one_letter_code
_entity_poly.pdbx_strand_id
1 'polypeptide(L)'
;MHASALPTIGDIGGLIAYVFGNPYLFISSTTVMTSGLLLGAVVVSVLPQRTHMLRRGAPTLVLILGYFGLGSIALSSEILLRFHGTIPDETETQFVSGLGHLVEAAVGIALLIPFARRHTKTEWLWAHTLALAYWTFQVAVLTPPWFAFQGQREAVLLVVLVMLAVAATANVLLWTSAARGRS
;
A
#
# COMPACT_ATOMS: atom_id res chain seq x y z
N MET A 1 35.18 -21.57 1.67
CA MET A 1 34.20 -21.50 0.56
C MET A 1 33.93 -20.04 0.27
N HIS A 2 34.17 -19.57 -0.95
CA HIS A 2 33.83 -18.20 -1.35
C HIS A 2 32.31 -18.14 -1.56
N ALA A 3 31.60 -17.50 -0.64
CA ALA A 3 30.20 -17.16 -0.83
C ALA A 3 30.13 -16.13 -1.96
N SER A 4 29.48 -16.51 -3.07
CA SER A 4 29.16 -15.59 -4.15
C SER A 4 28.33 -14.43 -3.59
N ALA A 5 28.72 -13.19 -3.88
CA ALA A 5 27.94 -12.00 -3.55
C ALA A 5 26.66 -11.88 -4.39
N LEU A 6 26.53 -12.71 -5.43
CA LEU A 6 25.36 -12.75 -6.29
C LEU A 6 24.46 -13.93 -5.88
N PRO A 7 23.21 -13.69 -5.45
CA PRO A 7 22.29 -14.73 -5.03
C PRO A 7 21.95 -15.66 -6.19
N THR A 8 21.92 -16.96 -5.92
CA THR A 8 21.51 -17.99 -6.89
C THR A 8 19.99 -18.15 -6.90
N ILE A 9 19.45 -18.80 -7.94
CA ILE A 9 18.01 -19.12 -8.02
C ILE A 9 17.54 -19.97 -6.83
N GLY A 10 18.41 -20.82 -6.29
CA GLY A 10 18.14 -21.59 -5.07
C GLY A 10 18.02 -20.70 -3.83
N ASP A 11 18.83 -19.64 -3.74
CA ASP A 11 18.75 -18.66 -2.64
C ASP A 11 17.47 -17.82 -2.73
N ILE A 12 17.03 -17.49 -3.95
CA ILE A 12 15.73 -16.82 -4.18
C ILE A 12 14.57 -17.74 -3.80
N GLY A 13 14.61 -19.01 -4.20
CA GLY A 13 13.60 -20.00 -3.83
C GLY A 13 13.56 -20.27 -2.32
N GLY A 14 14.73 -20.33 -1.68
CA GLY A 14 14.88 -20.47 -0.24
C GLY A 14 14.37 -19.25 0.52
N LEU A 15 14.65 -18.03 0.03
CA LEU A 15 14.11 -16.79 0.58
C LEU A 15 12.58 -16.75 0.46
N ILE A 16 12.03 -17.12 -0.69
CA ILE A 16 10.58 -17.21 -0.91
C ILE A 16 9.97 -18.22 0.07
N ALA A 17 10.50 -19.44 0.14
CA ALA A 17 10.01 -20.48 1.05
C ALA A 17 10.13 -20.08 2.53
N TYR A 18 11.22 -19.40 2.90
CA TYR A 18 11.45 -18.90 4.25
C TYR A 18 10.49 -17.76 4.62
N VAL A 19 10.22 -16.84 3.69
CA VAL A 19 9.23 -15.77 3.85
C VAL A 19 7.83 -16.36 4.01
N PHE A 20 7.43 -17.30 3.16
CA PHE A 20 6.13 -17.98 3.25
C PHE A 20 6.01 -18.91 4.48
N GLY A 21 7.11 -19.47 4.96
CA GLY A 21 7.15 -20.35 6.13
C GLY A 21 7.24 -19.63 7.48
N ASN A 22 7.53 -18.33 7.51
CA ASN A 22 7.69 -17.55 8.72
C ASN A 22 6.77 -16.31 8.70
N PRO A 23 5.50 -16.45 9.11
CA PRO A 23 4.52 -15.37 9.02
C PRO A 23 4.86 -14.15 9.91
N TYR A 24 5.76 -14.29 10.89
CA TYR A 24 6.30 -13.17 11.67
C TYR A 24 7.23 -12.25 10.86
N LEU A 25 7.94 -12.79 9.86
CA LEU A 25 8.65 -11.97 8.88
C LEU A 25 7.68 -11.20 7.98
N PHE A 26 6.39 -11.58 7.94
CA PHE A 26 5.39 -10.90 7.13
C PHE A 26 4.86 -9.59 7.73
N ILE A 27 4.93 -9.44 9.07
CA ILE A 27 4.76 -8.16 9.76
C ILE A 27 5.87 -7.17 9.36
N SER A 28 7.03 -7.70 8.97
CA SER A 28 8.14 -7.00 8.30
C SER A 28 8.03 -7.01 6.75
N SER A 29 7.26 -7.93 6.15
CA SER A 29 7.16 -8.10 4.68
C SER A 29 6.16 -7.17 4.00
N THR A 30 5.16 -6.66 4.72
CA THR A 30 4.40 -5.50 4.23
C THR A 30 5.35 -4.32 4.06
N THR A 31 6.28 -4.12 5.00
CA THR A 31 7.40 -3.18 4.91
C THR A 31 8.35 -3.52 3.77
N VAL A 32 8.63 -4.79 3.45
CA VAL A 32 9.45 -5.15 2.26
C VAL A 32 8.73 -4.85 0.95
N MET A 33 7.43 -5.11 0.86
CA MET A 33 6.66 -4.85 -0.37
C MET A 33 6.45 -3.34 -0.59
N THR A 34 6.26 -2.57 0.49
CA THR A 34 6.13 -1.11 0.42
C THR A 34 7.44 -0.38 0.38
N SER A 35 8.48 -0.90 1.02
CA SER A 35 9.87 -0.52 0.72
C SER A 35 10.17 -0.78 -0.75
N GLY A 36 9.73 -1.90 -1.35
CA GLY A 36 9.89 -2.16 -2.79
C GLY A 36 9.18 -1.15 -3.68
N LEU A 37 7.94 -0.76 -3.33
CA LEU A 37 7.19 0.30 -4.01
C LEU A 37 7.82 1.69 -3.80
N LEU A 38 8.31 2.00 -2.61
CA LEU A 38 8.95 3.26 -2.26
C LEU A 38 10.33 3.37 -2.91
N LEU A 39 11.12 2.30 -2.90
CA LEU A 39 12.40 2.19 -3.60
C LEU A 39 12.16 2.31 -5.10
N GLY A 40 11.13 1.66 -5.64
CA GLY A 40 10.71 1.82 -7.04
C GLY A 40 10.34 3.26 -7.38
N ALA A 41 9.55 3.93 -6.53
CA ALA A 41 9.17 5.33 -6.70
C ALA A 41 10.37 6.28 -6.59
N VAL A 42 11.25 6.06 -5.61
CA VAL A 42 12.48 6.83 -5.39
C VAL A 42 13.42 6.64 -6.59
N VAL A 43 13.73 5.40 -6.98
CA VAL A 43 14.59 5.07 -8.13
C VAL A 43 14.05 5.69 -9.43
N VAL A 44 12.74 5.62 -9.67
CA VAL A 44 12.12 6.26 -10.84
C VAL A 44 12.16 7.79 -10.74
N SER A 45 12.08 8.37 -9.53
CA SER A 45 12.15 9.82 -9.31
C SER A 45 13.54 10.43 -9.54
N VAL A 46 14.62 9.65 -9.40
CA VAL A 46 15.99 10.10 -9.65
C VAL A 46 16.45 9.90 -11.10
N LEU A 47 15.70 9.17 -11.93
CA LEU A 47 16.07 8.91 -13.33
C LEU A 47 15.60 10.05 -14.26
N PRO A 48 16.52 10.88 -14.81
CA PRO A 48 16.17 12.10 -15.56
C PRO A 48 15.32 11.83 -16.81
N GLN A 49 15.45 10.64 -17.38
CA GLN A 49 14.86 10.23 -18.66
C GLN A 49 13.38 9.80 -18.55
N ARG A 50 12.80 9.76 -17.34
CA ARG A 50 11.42 9.25 -17.10
C ARG A 50 10.46 10.29 -16.51
N THR A 51 10.87 11.55 -16.42
CA THR A 51 10.08 12.66 -15.84
C THR A 51 8.67 12.81 -16.43
N HIS A 52 8.48 12.56 -17.73
CA HIS A 52 7.16 12.60 -18.37
C HIS A 52 6.24 11.45 -17.89
N MET A 53 6.78 10.22 -17.81
CA MET A 53 6.01 9.06 -17.30
C MET A 53 5.68 9.23 -15.83
N LEU A 54 6.64 9.74 -15.05
CA LEU A 54 6.43 10.02 -13.63
C LEU A 54 5.38 11.12 -13.42
N ARG A 55 5.39 12.21 -14.20
CA ARG A 55 4.31 13.21 -14.15
C ARG A 55 2.95 12.61 -14.44
N ARG A 56 2.83 11.75 -15.46
CA ARG A 56 1.54 11.12 -15.81
C ARG A 56 1.05 10.16 -14.72
N GLY A 57 1.95 9.42 -14.09
CA GLY A 57 1.61 8.45 -13.05
C GLY A 57 1.50 9.03 -11.63
N ALA A 58 2.05 10.22 -11.39
CA ALA A 58 2.18 10.79 -10.05
C ALA A 58 0.84 10.90 -9.29
N PRO A 59 -0.28 11.37 -9.88
CA PRO A 59 -1.56 11.40 -9.17
C PRO A 59 -2.01 10.02 -8.68
N THR A 60 -1.88 8.99 -9.52
CA THR A 60 -2.25 7.62 -9.16
C THR A 60 -1.35 7.06 -8.07
N LEU A 61 -0.04 7.29 -8.17
CA LEU A 61 0.92 6.85 -7.16
C LEU A 61 0.70 7.55 -5.81
N VAL A 62 0.39 8.85 -5.81
CA VAL A 62 0.02 9.58 -4.60
C VAL A 62 -1.19 8.94 -3.92
N LEU A 63 -2.22 8.58 -4.68
CA LEU A 63 -3.43 7.96 -4.12
C LEU A 63 -3.19 6.52 -3.67
N ILE A 64 -2.40 5.74 -4.42
CA ILE A 64 -2.00 4.38 -4.01
C ILE A 64 -1.25 4.43 -2.67
N LEU A 65 -0.27 5.33 -2.53
CA LEU A 65 0.48 5.52 -1.30
C LEU A 65 -0.42 6.04 -0.17
N GLY A 66 -1.32 6.98 -0.46
CA GLY A 66 -2.26 7.51 0.52
C GLY A 66 -3.17 6.41 1.09
N TYR A 67 -3.78 5.59 0.21
CA TYR A 67 -4.60 4.46 0.64
C TYR A 67 -3.79 3.40 1.36
N PHE A 68 -2.56 3.17 0.95
CA PHE A 68 -1.66 2.27 1.66
C PHE A 68 -1.42 2.73 3.09
N GLY A 69 -0.90 3.95 3.27
CA GLY A 69 -0.55 4.46 4.60
C GLY A 69 -1.77 4.53 5.52
N LEU A 70 -2.90 5.04 5.02
CA LEU A 70 -4.15 5.11 5.78
C LEU A 70 -4.74 3.73 6.09
N GLY A 71 -4.69 2.81 5.12
CA GLY A 71 -5.16 1.44 5.29
C GLY A 71 -4.32 0.67 6.31
N SER A 72 -2.99 0.79 6.24
CA SER A 72 -2.06 0.15 7.16
C SER A 72 -2.26 0.61 8.60
N ILE A 73 -2.36 1.92 8.84
CA ILE A 73 -2.57 2.43 10.21
C ILE A 73 -3.97 2.11 10.74
N ALA A 74 -5.01 2.18 9.91
CA ALA A 74 -6.36 1.80 10.32
C ALA A 74 -6.42 0.32 10.70
N LEU A 75 -5.80 -0.53 9.89
CA LEU A 75 -5.77 -1.97 10.14
C LEU A 75 -4.97 -2.32 11.39
N SER A 76 -3.77 -1.77 11.54
CA SER A 76 -2.93 -2.06 12.71
C SER A 76 -3.55 -1.53 14.01
N SER A 77 -4.24 -0.40 13.95
CA SER A 77 -5.02 0.14 15.09
C SER A 77 -6.16 -0.80 15.47
N GLU A 78 -6.90 -1.33 14.48
CA GLU A 78 -7.98 -2.29 14.75
C GLU A 78 -7.45 -3.56 15.41
N ILE A 79 -6.32 -4.08 14.91
CA ILE A 79 -5.69 -5.29 15.44
C ILE A 79 -5.23 -5.05 16.88
N LEU A 80 -4.60 -3.90 17.16
CA LEU A 80 -4.25 -3.49 18.51
C LEU A 80 -5.48 -3.45 19.42
N LEU A 81 -6.53 -2.73 19.02
CA LEU A 81 -7.72 -2.58 19.87
C LEU A 81 -8.44 -3.90 20.16
N ARG A 82 -8.44 -4.85 19.22
CA ARG A 82 -9.17 -6.13 19.37
C ARG A 82 -8.37 -7.25 20.01
N PHE A 83 -7.07 -7.31 19.77
CA PHE A 83 -6.26 -8.50 20.10
C PHE A 83 -5.14 -8.23 21.11
N HIS A 84 -4.94 -6.99 21.55
CA HIS A 84 -3.84 -6.66 22.45
C HIS A 84 -3.91 -7.39 23.80
N GLY A 85 -5.11 -7.69 24.31
CA GLY A 85 -5.26 -8.49 25.52
C GLY A 85 -4.83 -9.96 25.39
N THR A 86 -4.70 -10.48 24.16
CA THR A 86 -4.29 -11.87 23.90
C THR A 86 -2.86 -12.00 23.37
N ILE A 87 -2.39 -11.01 22.59
CA ILE A 87 -1.10 -11.01 21.90
C ILE A 87 -0.46 -9.61 21.92
N PRO A 88 -0.05 -9.13 23.12
CA PRO A 88 0.34 -7.73 23.30
C PRO A 88 1.57 -7.36 22.45
N ASP A 89 2.62 -8.19 22.45
CA ASP A 89 3.86 -7.90 21.74
C ASP A 89 3.68 -7.86 20.21
N GLU A 90 2.92 -8.80 19.65
CA GLU A 90 2.64 -8.84 18.21
C GLU A 90 1.78 -7.65 17.78
N THR A 91 0.77 -7.28 18.57
CA THR A 91 -0.12 -6.17 18.24
C THR A 91 0.58 -4.82 18.33
N GLU A 92 1.45 -4.61 19.33
CA GLU A 92 2.32 -3.43 19.40
C GLU A 92 3.27 -3.36 18.21
N THR A 93 3.89 -4.48 17.85
CA THR A 93 4.79 -4.56 16.68
C THR A 93 4.05 -4.21 15.39
N GLN A 94 2.83 -4.72 15.20
CA GLN A 94 2.00 -4.40 14.03
C GLN A 94 1.59 -2.93 14.02
N PHE A 95 1.26 -2.35 15.17
CA PHE A 95 0.94 -0.93 15.28
C PHE A 95 2.12 -0.03 14.90
N VAL A 96 3.31 -0.32 15.44
CA VAL A 96 4.55 0.38 15.07
C VAL A 96 4.86 0.23 13.57
N SER A 97 4.67 -0.96 13.00
CA SER A 97 4.81 -1.20 11.56
C SER A 97 3.83 -0.35 10.74
N GLY A 98 2.57 -0.27 11.15
CA GLY A 98 1.55 0.59 10.52
C GLY A 98 1.89 2.08 10.58
N LEU A 99 2.48 2.56 11.69
CA LEU A 99 3.01 3.93 11.78
C LEU A 99 4.16 4.14 10.80
N GLY A 100 5.08 3.16 10.70
CA GLY A 100 6.16 3.16 9.71
C GLY A 100 5.65 3.32 8.28
N HIS A 101 4.63 2.54 7.89
CA HIS A 101 3.99 2.62 6.57
C HIS A 101 3.32 3.97 6.32
N LEU A 102 2.70 4.58 7.33
CA LEU A 102 2.11 5.91 7.21
C LEU A 102 3.18 6.97 6.93
N VAL A 103 4.32 6.89 7.63
CA VAL A 103 5.47 7.78 7.42
C VAL A 103 6.09 7.56 6.03
N GLU A 104 6.30 6.31 5.63
CA GLU A 104 6.78 5.94 4.30
C GLU A 104 5.87 6.52 3.21
N ALA A 105 4.57 6.33 3.31
CA ALA A 105 3.58 6.89 2.39
C ALA A 105 3.67 8.42 2.34
N ALA A 106 3.75 9.08 3.49
CA ALA A 106 3.86 10.54 3.56
C ALA A 106 5.12 11.06 2.87
N VAL A 107 6.27 10.42 3.06
CA VAL A 107 7.53 10.76 2.39
C VAL A 107 7.41 10.54 0.88
N GLY A 108 6.90 9.38 0.45
CA GLY A 108 6.70 9.08 -0.97
C GLY A 108 5.76 10.09 -1.65
N ILE A 109 4.67 10.46 -0.98
CA ILE A 109 3.76 11.51 -1.46
C ILE A 109 4.48 12.85 -1.56
N ALA A 110 5.24 13.24 -0.53
CA ALA A 110 5.99 14.50 -0.52
C ALA A 110 6.95 14.61 -1.72
N LEU A 111 7.65 13.52 -2.05
CA LEU A 111 8.53 13.44 -3.23
C LEU A 111 7.76 13.53 -4.55
N LEU A 112 6.52 13.06 -4.60
CA LEU A 112 5.66 13.11 -5.79
C LEU A 112 4.95 14.46 -5.99
N ILE A 113 4.85 15.30 -4.96
CA ILE A 113 4.15 16.61 -5.02
C ILE A 113 4.56 17.44 -6.25
N PRO A 114 5.86 17.63 -6.58
CA PRO A 114 6.26 18.42 -7.75
C PRO A 114 5.71 17.88 -9.08
N PHE A 115 5.50 16.57 -9.17
CA PHE A 115 5.02 15.86 -10.36
C PHE A 115 3.49 15.72 -10.41
N ALA A 116 2.84 15.74 -9.25
CA ALA A 116 1.38 15.71 -9.10
C ALA A 116 0.72 17.10 -9.25
N ARG A 117 1.52 18.17 -9.30
CA ARG A 117 1.04 19.53 -9.59
C ARG A 117 0.62 19.66 -11.05
N ARG A 118 -0.35 20.55 -11.30
CA ARG A 118 -0.87 20.93 -12.63
C ARG A 118 -1.65 19.84 -13.38
N HIS A 119 -2.16 18.85 -12.67
CA HIS A 119 -3.16 17.92 -13.21
C HIS A 119 -4.57 18.51 -13.09
N THR A 120 -5.39 18.27 -14.09
CA THR A 120 -6.80 18.63 -14.14
C THR A 120 -7.61 17.80 -13.14
N LYS A 121 -8.81 18.30 -12.79
CA LYS A 121 -9.75 17.54 -11.94
C LYS A 121 -10.04 16.14 -12.51
N THR A 122 -10.21 16.03 -13.82
CA THR A 122 -10.51 14.75 -14.48
C THR A 122 -9.34 13.76 -14.39
N GLU A 123 -8.10 14.22 -14.49
CA GLU A 123 -6.93 13.36 -14.31
C GLU A 123 -6.85 12.81 -12.89
N TRP A 124 -7.15 13.63 -11.87
CA TRP A 124 -7.25 13.18 -10.48
C TRP A 124 -8.39 12.17 -10.24
N LEU A 125 -9.54 12.33 -10.89
CA LEU A 125 -10.64 11.37 -10.81
C LEU A 125 -10.28 10.01 -11.42
N TRP A 126 -9.60 10.02 -12.57
CA TRP A 126 -9.09 8.78 -13.18
C TRP A 126 -8.02 8.13 -12.31
N ALA A 127 -7.11 8.91 -11.75
CA ALA A 127 -6.10 8.42 -10.81
C ALA A 127 -6.73 7.75 -9.59
N HIS A 128 -7.79 8.33 -9.03
CA HIS A 128 -8.56 7.75 -7.93
C HIS A 128 -9.23 6.44 -8.31
N THR A 129 -9.80 6.37 -9.51
CA THR A 129 -10.41 5.15 -10.05
C THR A 129 -9.36 4.04 -10.22
N LEU A 130 -8.18 4.37 -10.75
CA LEU A 130 -7.08 3.41 -10.92
C LEU A 130 -6.50 2.93 -9.59
N ALA A 131 -6.30 3.83 -8.63
CA ALA A 131 -5.82 3.47 -7.30
C ALA A 131 -6.80 2.54 -6.58
N LEU A 132 -8.11 2.82 -6.68
CA LEU A 132 -9.16 1.98 -6.13
C LEU A 132 -9.18 0.59 -6.79
N ALA A 133 -9.07 0.53 -8.12
CA ALA A 133 -9.01 -0.73 -8.85
C ALA A 133 -7.79 -1.57 -8.45
N TYR A 134 -6.62 -0.93 -8.31
CA TYR A 134 -5.39 -1.58 -7.84
C TYR A 134 -5.58 -2.22 -6.46
N TRP A 135 -6.06 -1.46 -5.47
CA TRP A 135 -6.24 -1.99 -4.12
C TRP A 135 -7.35 -3.03 -4.03
N THR A 136 -8.44 -2.85 -4.79
CA THR A 136 -9.49 -3.86 -4.89
C THR A 136 -8.94 -5.17 -5.46
N PHE A 137 -8.11 -5.10 -6.50
CA PHE A 137 -7.46 -6.29 -7.07
C PHE A 137 -6.52 -6.96 -6.06
N GLN A 138 -5.66 -6.18 -5.38
CA GLN A 138 -4.75 -6.68 -4.34
C GLN A 138 -5.52 -7.43 -3.25
N VAL A 139 -6.66 -6.90 -2.81
CA VAL A 139 -7.46 -7.48 -1.73
C VAL A 139 -8.27 -8.69 -2.20
N ALA A 140 -9.02 -8.53 -3.28
CA ALA A 140 -10.01 -9.52 -3.72
C ALA A 140 -9.37 -10.71 -4.46
N VAL A 141 -8.31 -10.47 -5.24
CA VAL A 141 -7.69 -11.49 -6.07
C VAL A 141 -6.44 -12.05 -5.41
N LEU A 142 -5.56 -11.17 -4.92
CA LEU A 142 -4.30 -11.60 -4.33
C LEU A 142 -4.44 -11.97 -2.85
N THR A 143 -5.55 -11.56 -2.20
CA THR A 143 -5.92 -11.84 -0.80
C THR A 143 -4.70 -12.00 0.10
N PRO A 144 -4.18 -10.89 0.61
CA PRO A 144 -2.87 -10.93 1.23
C PRO A 144 -2.80 -11.96 2.36
N PRO A 145 -1.80 -12.87 2.36
CA PRO A 145 -1.76 -14.00 3.28
C PRO A 145 -1.71 -13.57 4.75
N TRP A 146 -1.18 -12.38 5.02
CA TRP A 146 -1.13 -11.79 6.36
C TRP A 146 -2.50 -11.37 6.92
N PHE A 147 -3.54 -11.25 6.09
CA PHE A 147 -4.89 -11.01 6.58
C PHE A 147 -5.34 -12.15 7.51
N ALA A 148 -4.88 -13.37 7.25
CA ALA A 148 -5.26 -14.54 8.04
C ALA A 148 -4.37 -14.81 9.26
N PHE A 149 -3.43 -13.92 9.57
CA PHE A 149 -2.51 -14.13 10.69
C PHE A 149 -3.26 -14.33 12.01
N GLN A 150 -3.04 -15.47 12.67
CA GLN A 150 -3.72 -15.84 13.92
C GLN A 150 -5.28 -15.75 13.87
N GLY A 151 -5.88 -16.05 12.72
CA GLY A 151 -7.34 -16.15 12.59
C GLY A 151 -8.07 -14.80 12.45
N GLN A 152 -7.37 -13.67 12.36
CA GLN A 152 -7.97 -12.34 12.25
C GLN A 152 -8.58 -12.01 10.86
N ARG A 153 -8.64 -12.99 9.95
CA ARG A 153 -9.00 -12.80 8.52
C ARG A 153 -10.29 -12.02 8.32
N GLU A 154 -11.33 -12.40 9.05
CA GLU A 154 -12.67 -11.82 8.88
C GLU A 154 -12.69 -10.35 9.35
N ALA A 155 -12.04 -10.06 10.47
CA ALA A 155 -11.92 -8.70 10.99
C ALA A 155 -11.12 -7.81 10.04
N VAL A 156 -9.98 -8.30 9.54
CA VAL A 156 -9.15 -7.58 8.56
C VAL A 156 -9.93 -7.32 7.27
N LEU A 157 -10.58 -8.35 6.72
CA LEU A 157 -11.37 -8.22 5.49
C LEU A 157 -12.51 -7.21 5.67
N LEU A 158 -13.20 -7.22 6.81
CA LEU A 158 -14.25 -6.25 7.10
C LEU A 158 -13.71 -4.82 7.04
N VAL A 159 -12.63 -4.52 7.77
CA VAL A 159 -12.03 -3.17 7.77
C VAL A 159 -11.63 -2.76 6.36
N VAL A 160 -10.96 -3.63 5.63
CA VAL A 160 -10.49 -3.35 4.27
C VAL A 160 -11.65 -3.11 3.31
N LEU A 161 -12.70 -3.93 3.37
CA LEU A 161 -13.89 -3.77 2.54
C LEU A 161 -14.65 -2.48 2.87
N VAL A 162 -14.75 -2.10 4.14
CA VAL A 162 -15.36 -0.83 4.56
C VAL A 162 -14.56 0.35 4.00
N MET A 163 -13.24 0.32 4.11
CA MET A 163 -12.38 1.40 3.57
C MET A 163 -12.49 1.49 2.05
N LEU A 164 -12.51 0.36 1.34
CA LEU A 164 -12.73 0.32 -0.11
C LEU A 164 -14.12 0.85 -0.49
N ALA A 165 -15.16 0.52 0.27
CA ALA A 165 -16.52 0.99 0.03
C ALA A 165 -16.64 2.52 0.24
N VAL A 166 -16.00 3.07 1.27
CA VAL A 166 -15.94 4.52 1.49
C VAL A 166 -15.22 5.20 0.32
N ALA A 167 -14.06 4.68 -0.09
CA ALA A 167 -13.31 5.23 -1.22
C ALA A 167 -14.11 5.14 -2.53
N ALA A 168 -14.77 4.01 -2.80
CA ALA A 168 -15.63 3.84 -3.96
C ALA A 168 -16.79 4.84 -3.99
N THR A 169 -17.45 5.03 -2.85
CA THR A 169 -18.55 5.98 -2.70
C THR A 169 -18.07 7.41 -2.94
N ALA A 170 -16.94 7.79 -2.35
CA ALA A 170 -16.31 9.08 -2.60
C ALA A 170 -16.01 9.28 -4.09
N ASN A 171 -15.44 8.27 -4.76
CA ASN A 171 -15.15 8.34 -6.19
C ASN A 171 -16.42 8.63 -7.02
N VAL A 172 -17.52 7.91 -6.74
CA VAL A 172 -18.81 8.11 -7.43
C VAL A 172 -19.36 9.53 -7.18
N LEU A 173 -19.31 10.01 -5.94
CA LEU A 173 -19.77 11.36 -5.60
C LEU A 173 -18.93 12.45 -6.29
N LEU A 174 -17.62 12.24 -6.40
CA LEU A 174 -16.72 13.18 -7.07
C LEU A 174 -16.97 13.20 -8.59
N TRP A 175 -17.18 12.03 -9.22
CA TRP A 175 -17.52 11.93 -10.64
C TRP A 175 -18.89 12.56 -10.96
N THR A 176 -19.90 12.28 -10.16
CA THR A 176 -21.25 12.85 -10.35
C THR A 176 -21.26 14.37 -10.19
N SER A 177 -20.53 14.89 -9.20
CA SER A 177 -20.36 16.34 -9.01
C SER A 177 -19.61 16.99 -10.17
N ALA A 178 -18.56 16.35 -10.68
CA ALA A 178 -17.79 16.84 -11.82
C ALA A 178 -18.61 16.86 -13.13
N ALA A 179 -19.55 15.94 -13.30
CA ALA A 179 -20.47 15.91 -14.43
C ALA A 179 -21.49 17.06 -14.36
N ARG A 180 -22.04 17.35 -13.17
CA ARG A 180 -23.02 18.44 -12.96
C ARG A 180 -22.42 19.84 -13.05
N GLY A 181 -21.13 20.02 -12.76
CA GLY A 181 -20.47 21.32 -12.86
C GLY A 181 -20.13 21.78 -14.30
N ARG A 182 -20.47 20.97 -15.32
CA ARG A 182 -20.26 21.29 -16.75
C ARG A 182 -21.55 21.57 -17.51
N SER A 183 -22.71 21.43 -16.88
CA SER A 183 -24.03 21.82 -17.39
C SER A 183 -24.38 23.23 -16.93
#